data_AF-A0A849DWQ9-F1
#
_entry.id   AF-A0A849DWQ9-F1
#
_cell.length_a   1.000
_cell.length_b   1.000
_cell.length_c   1.000
_cell.angle_alpha   90.00
_cell.angle_beta   90.00
_cell.angle_gamma   90.00
#
_symmetry.space_group_name_H-M   'P 1'
#
loop_
_entity.id
_entity.type
_entity.pdbx_description
1 polymer ?
#
loop_
_entity_poly.entity_id
_entity_poly.type
_entity_poly.pdbx_seq_one_letter_code
_entity_poly.pdbx_strand_id
1 'polypeptide(L)'
;MAEDNNRKNHDFKPIEDQILHAALTELGRMINIVTTYGEQHPAVQKAAETTRNALNALFAERKKVIIGAFNGALTIDEVTVAANGTLLKSLERRLTRLRITGLKIARGISDEELMQLAELLSCKEPDQFQEAMGQAGLSHITAEDMSYQAVHSDQTVANTSELAGMGGEGVLVLDDDMAEDGGSGSGEKSDSGGESNVHVEQIVAFLKGDIELEDDASIGEELSEIASDPARLGKMIMESVAVRQAVSELSGESLGDIVLGCLRRTFNGLRKQPAFQSTEGKADLQKALLLLEENILDKMRDLSGDTDSELDRQIVQTIREMDESLGFESAAMEYMQHHDALDDNKQMMEAYVKAHGPASAGELLSDTDFPPSDWRRIVVESKQAAAAAESPPVASGLGSLVNVFDKIEQLMKASDSDGGEVKHLLDEANHNLDDTAFHAKEKLEILSEQLHGKGIGTIGGQGLYMDQAELLESLAEAAQELMQPLTAINASLEMMLQGYVGEFSEEQQDLLNLASNSGEHLKFLMREMIDIVGCPVNKGVDDRF
;
A
#
# COMPACT_ATOMS: atom_id res chain seq x y z
N MET A 1 -3.81 3.57 -28.48
CA MET A 1 -2.70 4.20 -27.72
C MET A 1 -3.22 5.37 -26.88
N ALA A 2 -4.22 5.12 -26.03
CA ALA A 2 -4.75 6.12 -25.09
C ALA A 2 -5.53 5.44 -23.94
N GLU A 3 -5.00 4.33 -23.44
CA GLU A 3 -5.55 3.61 -22.28
C GLU A 3 -4.38 3.29 -21.35
N ASP A 4 -4.06 4.19 -20.41
CA ASP A 4 -3.41 3.78 -19.14
C ASP A 4 -3.37 4.86 -18.03
N ASN A 5 -4.37 5.74 -17.92
CA ASN A 5 -4.35 6.82 -16.90
C ASN A 5 -5.36 6.66 -15.76
N ASN A 6 -5.93 5.46 -15.60
CA ASN A 6 -6.86 5.16 -14.50
C ASN A 6 -6.16 4.37 -13.38
N ARG A 7 -4.97 4.84 -12.96
CA ARG A 7 -4.34 4.33 -11.74
C ARG A 7 -5.20 4.77 -10.56
N LYS A 8 -5.90 3.81 -9.97
CA LYS A 8 -6.64 3.92 -8.71
C LYS A 8 -5.81 4.78 -7.74
N ASN A 9 -6.43 5.82 -7.17
CA ASN A 9 -5.84 6.60 -6.09
C ASN A 9 -5.43 5.63 -4.99
N HIS A 10 -4.14 5.33 -4.89
CA HIS A 10 -3.60 4.66 -3.72
C HIS A 10 -3.81 5.61 -2.55
N ASP A 11 -4.49 5.14 -1.51
CA ASP A 11 -4.73 5.87 -0.27
C ASP A 11 -3.40 6.12 0.43
N PHE A 12 -2.73 7.21 0.06
CA PHE A 12 -1.51 7.65 0.74
C PHE A 12 -1.88 8.25 2.09
N LYS A 13 -1.26 7.74 3.16
CA LYS A 13 -1.52 8.27 4.51
C LYS A 13 -0.97 9.71 4.62
N PRO A 14 -1.70 10.64 5.23
CA PRO A 14 -1.13 11.95 5.56
C PRO A 14 -0.01 11.78 6.59
N ILE A 15 0.92 12.74 6.63
CA ILE A 15 1.92 12.82 7.69
C ILE A 15 1.22 13.32 8.96
N GLU A 16 0.84 12.40 9.86
CA GLU A 16 0.13 12.74 11.11
C GLU A 16 1.03 13.46 12.12
N ASP A 17 2.33 13.17 12.11
CA ASP A 17 3.32 13.78 13.00
C ASP A 17 3.65 15.21 12.55
N GLN A 18 3.14 16.19 13.31
CA GLN A 18 3.34 17.62 13.05
C GLN A 18 4.81 18.03 13.12
N ILE A 19 5.61 17.42 13.99
CA ILE A 19 7.04 17.74 14.17
C ILE A 19 7.82 17.27 12.93
N LEU A 20 7.53 16.05 12.47
CA LEU A 20 8.07 15.49 11.23
C LEU A 20 7.69 16.35 10.02
N HIS A 21 6.41 16.69 9.88
CA HIS A 21 5.93 17.53 8.79
C HIS A 21 6.62 18.90 8.76
N ALA A 22 6.78 19.55 9.92
CA ALA A 22 7.47 20.82 10.04
C ALA A 22 8.96 20.72 9.64
N ALA A 23 9.65 19.68 10.10
CA ALA A 23 11.06 19.45 9.76
C ALA A 23 11.28 19.24 8.25
N LEU A 24 10.43 18.43 7.60
CA LEU A 24 10.51 18.20 6.15
C LEU A 24 10.13 19.44 5.34
N THR A 25 9.17 20.22 5.82
CA THR A 25 8.78 21.48 5.18
C THR A 25 9.94 22.49 5.21
N GLU A 26 10.63 22.64 6.35
CA GLU A 26 11.79 23.52 6.47
C GLU A 26 12.99 23.00 5.66
N LEU A 27 13.20 21.68 5.60
CA LEU A 27 14.20 21.08 4.70
C LEU A 27 13.91 21.42 3.23
N GLY A 28 12.68 21.22 2.77
CA GLY A 28 12.25 21.60 1.42
C GLY A 28 12.40 23.11 1.15
N ARG A 29 12.14 23.96 2.15
CA ARG A 29 12.34 25.41 2.09
C ARG A 29 13.82 25.76 1.90
N MET A 30 14.70 25.17 2.71
CA MET A 30 16.14 25.40 2.67
C MET A 30 16.71 25.05 1.30
N ILE A 31 16.39 23.87 0.77
CA ILE A 31 16.85 23.42 -0.54
C ILE A 31 16.42 24.40 -1.63
N ASN A 32 15.17 24.86 -1.61
CA ASN A 32 14.68 25.84 -2.58
C ASN A 32 15.39 27.19 -2.47
N ILE A 33 15.70 27.67 -1.26
CA ILE A 33 16.44 28.91 -1.05
C ILE A 33 17.89 28.76 -1.56
N VAL A 34 18.56 27.64 -1.26
CA VAL A 34 19.92 27.33 -1.75
C VAL A 34 19.95 27.32 -3.28
N THR A 35 19.01 26.63 -3.92
CA THR A 35 18.91 26.59 -5.39
C THR A 35 18.67 27.98 -6.00
N THR A 36 17.94 28.87 -5.30
CA THR A 36 17.56 30.18 -5.84
C THR A 36 18.65 31.25 -5.66
N TYR A 37 19.27 31.29 -4.48
CA TYR A 37 20.16 32.38 -4.08
C TYR A 37 21.64 31.99 -4.03
N GLY A 38 21.98 30.70 -4.04
CA GLY A 38 23.33 30.20 -3.82
C GLY A 38 23.77 30.24 -2.35
N GLU A 39 24.80 29.47 -2.02
CA GLU A 39 25.20 29.16 -0.64
C GLU A 39 25.67 30.36 0.18
N GLN A 40 26.26 31.36 -0.47
CA GLN A 40 26.81 32.54 0.21
C GLN A 40 25.73 33.54 0.65
N HIS A 41 24.47 33.32 0.28
CA HIS A 41 23.41 34.27 0.59
C HIS A 41 22.99 34.20 2.07
N PRO A 42 22.84 35.32 2.80
CA PRO A 42 22.47 35.31 4.22
C PRO A 42 21.14 34.59 4.53
N ALA A 43 20.20 34.59 3.58
CA ALA A 43 18.94 33.86 3.73
C ALA A 43 19.14 32.34 3.78
N VAL A 44 20.20 31.82 3.16
CA VAL A 44 20.54 30.39 3.19
C VAL A 44 21.03 29.99 4.58
N GLN A 45 21.93 30.77 5.19
CA GLN A 45 22.40 30.52 6.56
C GLN A 45 21.23 30.50 7.56
N LYS A 46 20.32 31.47 7.45
CA LYS A 46 19.11 31.52 8.29
C LYS A 46 18.18 30.33 8.04
N ALA A 47 18.05 29.89 6.79
CA ALA A 47 17.25 28.72 6.45
C ALA A 47 17.87 27.44 7.02
N ALA A 48 19.19 27.26 6.89
CA ALA A 48 19.93 26.13 7.46
C ALA A 48 19.75 26.06 8.99
N GLU A 49 19.91 27.18 9.71
CA GLU A 49 19.69 27.23 11.15
C GLU A 49 18.25 26.87 11.54
N THR A 50 17.26 27.37 10.78
CA THR A 50 15.84 27.05 11.01
C THR A 50 15.57 25.55 10.80
N THR A 51 16.08 24.98 9.71
CA THR A 51 15.97 23.56 9.40
C THR A 51 16.65 22.69 10.44
N ARG A 52 17.86 23.07 10.89
CA ARG A 52 18.58 22.36 11.95
C ARG A 52 17.78 22.35 13.26
N ASN A 53 17.17 23.47 13.64
CA ASN A 53 16.35 23.55 14.83
C ASN A 53 15.10 22.65 14.72
N ALA A 54 14.45 22.62 13.55
CA ALA A 54 13.30 21.75 13.32
C ALA A 54 13.69 20.25 13.33
N LEU A 55 14.81 19.88 12.72
CA LEU A 55 15.34 18.51 12.76
C LEU A 55 15.77 18.11 14.18
N ASN A 56 16.37 19.01 14.95
CA ASN A 56 16.73 18.73 16.35
C ASN A 56 15.50 18.52 17.22
N ALA A 57 14.39 19.23 16.96
CA ALA A 57 13.12 18.98 17.62
C ALA A 57 12.58 17.58 17.28
N LEU A 58 12.59 17.20 15.99
CA LEU A 58 12.23 15.85 15.55
C LEU A 58 13.12 14.77 16.22
N PHE A 59 14.42 15.03 16.31
CA PHE A 59 15.39 14.10 16.91
C PHE A 59 15.46 14.12 18.43
N ALA A 60 14.63 14.92 19.10
CA ALA A 60 14.40 14.79 20.53
C ALA A 60 13.65 13.47 20.82
N GLU A 61 12.74 13.09 19.93
CA GLU A 61 11.91 11.88 20.05
C GLU A 61 12.42 10.74 19.17
N ARG A 62 13.01 11.05 18.01
CA ARG A 62 13.51 10.07 17.04
C ARG A 62 15.04 10.02 16.98
N LYS A 63 15.62 8.87 16.62
CA LYS A 63 17.08 8.74 16.43
C LYS A 63 17.52 9.07 14.99
N LYS A 64 16.66 8.76 14.03
CA LYS A 64 16.87 8.94 12.60
C LYS A 64 15.51 9.10 11.91
N VAL A 65 15.53 9.60 10.69
CA VAL A 65 14.41 9.58 9.74
C VAL A 65 14.95 9.15 8.38
N ILE A 66 14.21 8.33 7.66
CA ILE A 66 14.56 7.94 6.28
C ILE A 66 13.52 8.57 5.36
N ILE A 67 13.96 9.39 4.41
CA ILE A 67 13.07 10.00 3.41
C ILE A 67 13.46 9.53 2.01
N GLY A 68 12.48 9.22 1.18
CA GLY A 68 12.72 8.74 -0.17
C GLY A 68 11.62 9.14 -1.12
N ALA A 69 11.75 8.72 -2.37
CA ALA A 69 10.64 8.75 -3.31
C ALA A 69 10.49 7.40 -4.00
N PHE A 70 9.27 6.90 -4.04
CA PHE A 70 8.91 5.67 -4.73
C PHE A 70 7.64 5.87 -5.55
N ASN A 71 7.67 5.46 -6.83
CA ASN A 71 6.56 5.64 -7.77
C ASN A 71 5.99 7.07 -7.83
N GLY A 72 6.84 8.08 -7.64
CA GLY A 72 6.43 9.48 -7.62
C GLY A 72 5.66 9.91 -6.36
N ALA A 73 5.71 9.12 -5.30
CA ALA A 73 5.22 9.48 -3.97
C ALA A 73 6.38 9.61 -2.99
N LEU A 74 6.25 10.51 -2.01
CA LEU A 74 7.22 10.67 -0.93
C LEU A 74 7.10 9.47 0.03
N THR A 75 8.23 8.88 0.42
CA THR A 75 8.27 7.85 1.47
C THR A 75 8.94 8.43 2.71
N ILE A 76 8.40 8.11 3.89
CA ILE A 76 9.02 8.41 5.18
C ILE A 76 9.01 7.15 6.03
N ASP A 77 10.19 6.74 6.48
CA ASP A 77 10.40 5.51 7.25
C ASP A 77 9.67 4.32 6.58
N GLU A 78 9.88 4.18 5.27
CA GLU A 78 9.31 3.15 4.38
C GLU A 78 7.79 3.25 4.13
N VAL A 79 7.10 4.21 4.74
CA VAL A 79 5.66 4.44 4.53
C VAL A 79 5.45 5.49 3.44
N THR A 80 4.61 5.20 2.45
CA THR A 80 4.21 6.17 1.43
C THR A 80 3.28 7.22 2.03
N VAL A 81 3.63 8.50 1.84
CA VAL A 81 2.90 9.64 2.40
C VAL A 81 2.52 10.66 1.33
N ALA A 82 1.39 11.33 1.54
CA ALA A 82 0.98 12.41 0.65
C ALA A 82 1.83 13.68 0.90
N ALA A 83 2.55 14.15 -0.13
CA ALA A 83 3.28 15.41 -0.07
C ALA A 83 2.31 16.59 -0.20
N ASN A 84 1.74 17.01 0.93
CA ASN A 84 0.83 18.15 0.99
C ASN A 84 1.62 19.46 1.03
N GLY A 85 1.30 20.40 0.14
CA GLY A 85 1.95 21.70 0.06
C GLY A 85 3.12 21.78 -0.94
N THR A 86 3.43 23.01 -1.37
CA THR A 86 4.38 23.28 -2.46
C THR A 86 5.82 22.88 -2.13
N LEU A 87 6.24 23.04 -0.88
CA LEU A 87 7.60 22.72 -0.43
C LEU A 87 7.84 21.21 -0.37
N LEU A 88 6.90 20.43 0.19
CA LEU A 88 7.00 18.97 0.23
C LEU A 88 6.92 18.37 -1.18
N LYS A 89 6.00 18.86 -2.05
CA LYS A 89 5.97 18.44 -3.46
C LYS A 89 7.27 18.77 -4.19
N SER A 90 7.90 19.89 -3.88
CA SER A 90 9.20 20.23 -4.44
C SER A 90 10.30 19.28 -3.97
N LEU A 91 10.25 18.83 -2.72
CA LEU A 91 11.20 17.86 -2.17
C LEU A 91 10.99 16.49 -2.82
N GLU A 92 9.74 15.99 -2.86
CA GLU A 92 9.35 14.75 -3.54
C GLU A 92 9.83 14.71 -4.99
N ARG A 93 9.59 15.77 -5.78
CA ARG A 93 10.05 15.86 -7.17
C ARG A 93 11.57 15.78 -7.30
N ARG A 94 12.32 16.34 -6.35
CA ARG A 94 13.79 16.28 -6.36
C ARG A 94 14.28 14.87 -6.03
N LEU A 95 13.72 14.25 -4.98
CA LEU A 95 14.03 12.87 -4.62
C LEU A 95 13.71 11.92 -5.78
N THR A 96 12.55 12.08 -6.42
CA THR A 96 12.14 11.30 -7.60
C THR A 96 13.09 11.52 -8.78
N ARG A 97 13.44 12.77 -9.09
CA ARG A 97 14.35 13.11 -10.20
C ARG A 97 15.74 12.50 -10.01
N LEU A 98 16.24 12.53 -8.78
CA LEU A 98 17.55 12.00 -8.41
C LEU A 98 17.53 10.49 -8.13
N ARG A 99 16.38 9.83 -8.27
CA ARG A 99 16.18 8.40 -7.96
C ARG A 99 16.63 8.04 -6.54
N ILE A 100 16.37 8.92 -5.59
CA ILE A 100 16.70 8.70 -4.18
C ILE A 100 15.57 7.89 -3.56
N THR A 101 15.81 6.59 -3.44
CA THR A 101 14.89 5.64 -2.82
C THR A 101 14.94 5.73 -1.29
N GLY A 102 16.12 6.01 -0.71
CA GLY A 102 16.31 6.23 0.72
C GLY A 102 17.41 7.24 1.04
N LEU A 103 17.05 8.29 1.77
CA LEU A 103 17.97 9.26 2.35
C LEU A 103 17.77 9.29 3.86
N LYS A 104 18.72 8.70 4.56
CA LYS A 104 18.70 8.60 6.01
C LYS A 104 19.41 9.79 6.62
N ILE A 105 18.71 10.48 7.52
CA ILE A 105 19.21 11.60 8.28
C ILE A 105 19.17 11.22 9.76
N ALA A 106 20.32 11.22 10.41
CA ALA A 106 20.48 10.86 11.81
C ALA A 106 20.59 12.09 12.73
N ARG A 107 20.30 11.88 14.02
CA ARG A 107 20.54 12.88 15.06
C ARG A 107 22.01 13.30 15.09
N GLY A 108 22.25 14.60 15.26
CA GLY A 108 23.59 15.17 15.37
C GLY A 108 24.05 15.94 14.13
N ILE A 109 23.17 16.09 13.12
CA ILE A 109 23.46 16.80 11.89
C ILE A 109 23.98 18.23 12.12
N SER A 110 25.10 18.57 11.46
CA SER A 110 25.69 19.92 11.51
C SER A 110 25.10 20.86 10.46
N ASP A 111 25.34 22.17 10.63
CA ASP A 111 24.96 23.17 9.61
C ASP A 111 25.75 22.94 8.31
N GLU A 112 27.01 22.49 8.38
CA GLU A 112 27.79 22.15 7.18
C GLU A 112 27.21 20.95 6.43
N GLU A 113 26.80 19.90 7.15
CA GLU A 113 26.19 18.71 6.53
C GLU A 113 24.86 19.04 5.85
N LEU A 114 24.04 19.92 6.46
CA LEU A 114 22.80 20.40 5.84
C LEU A 114 23.05 21.18 4.56
N MET A 115 24.09 22.02 4.55
CA MET A 115 24.47 22.80 3.38
C MET A 115 24.94 21.90 2.24
N GLN A 116 25.82 20.94 2.53
CA GLN A 116 26.26 19.94 1.56
C GLN A 116 25.08 19.11 1.03
N LEU A 117 24.13 18.72 1.89
CA LEU A 117 22.93 18.03 1.45
C LEU A 117 22.08 18.86 0.48
N ALA A 118 21.89 20.16 0.75
CA ALA A 118 21.13 21.02 -0.15
C ALA A 118 21.84 21.23 -1.50
N GLU A 119 23.17 21.26 -1.53
CA GLU A 119 23.96 21.27 -2.75
C GLU A 119 23.77 19.97 -3.54
N LEU A 120 23.92 18.82 -2.88
CA LEU A 120 23.70 17.49 -3.49
C LEU A 120 22.28 17.35 -4.06
N LEU A 121 21.24 17.77 -3.32
CA LEU A 121 19.85 17.74 -3.78
C LEU A 121 19.52 18.81 -4.84
N SER A 122 20.49 19.67 -5.16
CA SER A 122 20.39 20.64 -6.26
C SER A 122 20.99 20.10 -7.57
N CYS A 123 21.66 18.95 -7.55
CA CYS A 123 22.13 18.25 -8.75
C CYS A 123 20.98 17.98 -9.74
N LYS A 124 21.34 17.95 -11.04
CA LYS A 124 20.39 17.69 -12.14
C LYS A 124 20.29 16.22 -12.50
N GLU A 125 21.40 15.50 -12.39
CA GLU A 125 21.55 14.10 -12.80
C GLU A 125 21.75 13.20 -11.59
N PRO A 126 21.17 11.98 -11.60
CA PRO A 126 21.28 11.02 -10.49
C PRO A 126 22.73 10.54 -10.29
N ASP A 127 23.48 10.31 -11.38
CA ASP A 127 24.85 9.78 -11.30
C ASP A 127 25.79 10.76 -10.58
N GLN A 128 25.63 12.06 -10.86
CA GLN A 128 26.37 13.12 -10.16
C GLN A 128 26.04 13.17 -8.68
N PHE A 129 24.78 12.94 -8.31
CA PHE A 129 24.36 12.88 -6.90
C PHE A 129 25.04 11.70 -6.20
N GLN A 130 25.03 10.50 -6.79
CA GLN A 130 25.63 9.31 -6.19
C GLN A 130 27.15 9.44 -6.02
N GLU A 131 27.85 9.96 -7.04
CA GLU A 131 29.30 10.19 -6.96
C GLU A 131 29.64 11.23 -5.88
N ALA A 132 28.92 12.36 -5.86
CA ALA A 132 29.16 13.43 -4.90
C ALA A 132 28.80 13.03 -3.47
N MET A 133 27.75 12.22 -3.27
CA MET A 133 27.38 11.69 -1.96
C MET A 133 28.49 10.80 -1.37
N GLY A 134 29.17 10.01 -2.21
CA GLY A 134 30.31 9.19 -1.80
C GLY A 134 31.56 10.01 -1.41
N GLN A 135 31.70 11.22 -1.97
CA GLN A 135 32.84 12.11 -1.70
C GLN A 135 32.59 13.11 -0.56
N ALA A 136 31.33 13.41 -0.24
CA ALA A 136 30.96 14.47 0.70
C ALA A 136 31.41 14.21 2.15
N GLY A 137 31.68 12.95 2.53
CA GLY A 137 32.16 12.61 3.88
C GLY A 137 31.15 12.92 4.98
N LEU A 138 29.85 12.87 4.66
CA LEU A 138 28.75 13.14 5.58
C LEU A 138 28.69 12.04 6.65
N SER A 139 28.66 12.46 7.92
CA SER A 139 28.67 11.55 9.07
C SER A 139 27.26 11.15 9.51
N HIS A 140 26.29 12.06 9.37
CA HIS A 140 24.91 11.84 9.81
C HIS A 140 23.89 11.70 8.67
N ILE A 141 24.36 11.76 7.42
CA ILE A 141 23.51 11.60 6.25
C ILE A 141 24.07 10.48 5.39
N THR A 142 23.24 9.50 5.07
CA THR A 142 23.61 8.38 4.21
C THR A 142 22.50 8.14 3.19
N ALA A 143 22.87 7.94 1.93
CA ALA A 143 21.96 7.38 0.94
C ALA A 143 21.90 5.86 1.13
N GLU A 144 20.71 5.33 1.31
CA GLU A 144 20.42 3.89 1.35
C GLU A 144 19.64 3.56 0.09
N ASP A 145 20.08 2.56 -0.68
CA ASP A 145 19.30 2.09 -1.83
C ASP A 145 18.20 1.16 -1.31
N MET A 146 16.96 1.62 -1.37
CA MET A 146 15.79 0.84 -0.98
C MET A 146 15.05 0.36 -2.23
N SER A 147 14.95 -0.96 -2.39
CA SER A 147 14.11 -1.56 -3.42
C SER A 147 12.70 -1.78 -2.87
N TYR A 148 11.71 -1.22 -3.56
CA TYR A 148 10.31 -1.46 -3.27
C TYR A 148 9.73 -2.33 -4.38
N GLN A 149 9.17 -3.47 -4.02
CA GLN A 149 8.51 -4.36 -4.95
C GLN A 149 7.05 -4.53 -4.55
N ALA A 150 6.15 -4.27 -5.50
CA ALA A 150 4.73 -4.45 -5.27
C ALA A 150 4.42 -5.95 -5.27
N VAL A 151 3.88 -6.44 -4.16
CA VAL A 151 3.37 -7.81 -4.05
C VAL A 151 1.87 -7.74 -4.29
N HIS A 152 1.37 -8.46 -5.28
CA HIS A 152 -0.07 -8.55 -5.54
C HIS A 152 -0.57 -9.93 -5.12
N SER A 153 -1.74 -9.99 -4.48
CA SER A 153 -2.35 -11.24 -4.03
C SER A 153 -2.71 -12.21 -5.17
N ASP A 154 -2.84 -11.70 -6.40
CA ASP A 154 -3.12 -12.48 -7.61
C ASP A 154 -1.86 -12.90 -8.38
N GLN A 155 -0.68 -12.38 -8.04
CA GLN A 155 0.58 -12.96 -8.46
C GLN A 155 0.85 -14.19 -7.62
N THR A 156 0.25 -15.30 -8.04
CA THR A 156 0.52 -16.65 -7.55
C THR A 156 2.01 -16.92 -7.56
N VAL A 157 2.61 -16.91 -6.37
CA VAL A 157 3.76 -17.76 -6.10
C VAL A 157 3.19 -19.17 -5.98
N ALA A 158 3.20 -19.89 -7.11
CA ALA A 158 2.95 -21.33 -7.25
C ALA A 158 1.74 -21.91 -6.49
N ASN A 159 0.69 -22.23 -7.26
CA ASN A 159 -0.46 -23.04 -6.86
C ASN A 159 -0.09 -24.19 -5.90
N THR A 160 -0.40 -24.06 -4.61
CA THR A 160 -0.46 -25.20 -3.67
C THR A 160 -1.69 -26.07 -3.92
N SER A 161 -2.68 -25.57 -4.67
CA SER A 161 -3.92 -26.28 -5.00
C SER A 161 -3.80 -27.32 -6.13
N GLU A 162 -2.67 -27.38 -6.86
CA GLU A 162 -2.38 -28.49 -7.79
C GLU A 162 -1.58 -29.64 -7.15
N LEU A 163 -0.99 -29.43 -5.97
CA LEU A 163 -0.21 -30.46 -5.27
C LEU A 163 -1.07 -31.40 -4.38
N ALA A 164 -2.31 -31.01 -4.06
CA ALA A 164 -3.21 -31.81 -3.22
C ALA A 164 -3.79 -33.06 -3.92
N GLY A 165 -3.42 -33.32 -5.18
CA GLY A 165 -3.86 -34.50 -5.95
C GLY A 165 -2.92 -35.71 -5.91
N MET A 166 -1.68 -35.58 -5.42
CA MET A 166 -0.72 -36.69 -5.34
C MET A 166 -0.76 -37.39 -3.97
N GLY A 167 -1.92 -37.97 -3.66
CA GLY A 167 -1.99 -39.08 -2.71
C GLY A 167 -1.39 -40.34 -3.33
N GLY A 168 -0.07 -40.50 -3.23
CA GLY A 168 0.65 -41.65 -3.78
C GLY A 168 1.99 -41.86 -3.08
N GLU A 169 1.94 -42.49 -1.92
CA GLU A 169 2.97 -43.37 -1.32
C GLU A 169 4.36 -43.35 -1.99
N GLY A 170 5.19 -42.38 -1.60
CA GLY A 170 6.57 -42.23 -2.05
C GLY A 170 7.47 -41.84 -0.88
N VAL A 171 7.49 -42.66 0.16
CA VAL A 171 8.47 -42.55 1.25
C VAL A 171 9.83 -42.94 0.67
N LEU A 172 10.67 -41.95 0.34
CA LEU A 172 12.09 -42.17 0.12
C LEU A 172 12.75 -42.43 1.48
N VAL A 173 12.81 -43.71 1.85
CA VAL A 173 13.73 -44.21 2.88
C VAL A 173 15.13 -44.17 2.26
N LEU A 174 15.98 -43.30 2.79
CA LEU A 174 17.42 -43.36 2.60
C LEU A 174 17.95 -44.52 3.45
N ASP A 175 18.01 -45.72 2.86
CA ASP A 175 18.75 -46.83 3.45
C ASP A 175 20.24 -46.67 3.12
N ASP A 176 20.96 -46.27 4.17
CA ASP A 176 22.40 -46.35 4.36
C ASP A 176 22.75 -47.83 4.60
N ASP A 177 23.41 -48.50 3.66
CA ASP A 177 24.08 -49.77 3.94
C ASP A 177 25.28 -50.02 3.02
N MET A 178 26.46 -49.82 3.62
CA MET A 178 27.73 -50.40 3.22
C MET A 178 27.79 -51.87 3.66
N ALA A 179 27.92 -52.83 2.74
CA ALA A 179 28.93 -53.91 2.76
C ALA A 179 28.67 -55.05 1.74
N GLU A 180 29.72 -55.36 1.00
CA GLU A 180 30.21 -56.68 0.52
C GLU A 180 29.22 -57.85 0.29
N ASP A 181 29.19 -58.40 -0.93
CA ASP A 181 29.91 -59.64 -1.32
C ASP A 181 29.38 -60.21 -2.67
N GLY A 182 30.18 -61.06 -3.30
CA GLY A 182 30.18 -61.37 -4.74
C GLY A 182 28.99 -62.14 -5.31
N GLY A 183 28.78 -61.95 -6.61
CA GLY A 183 27.76 -62.66 -7.37
C GLY A 183 27.95 -62.50 -8.88
N SER A 184 28.88 -63.29 -9.43
CA SER A 184 29.16 -63.40 -10.86
C SER A 184 27.89 -63.71 -11.66
N GLY A 185 27.48 -62.80 -12.55
CA GLY A 185 26.31 -62.95 -13.41
C GLY A 185 26.49 -62.22 -14.73
N SER A 186 27.07 -62.92 -15.71
CA SER A 186 27.17 -62.51 -17.11
C SER A 186 25.79 -62.29 -17.71
N GLY A 187 25.48 -61.04 -18.04
CA GLY A 187 24.33 -60.67 -18.86
C GLY A 187 24.69 -59.42 -19.65
N GLU A 188 25.02 -59.61 -20.93
CA GLU A 188 25.15 -58.56 -21.93
C GLU A 188 23.91 -57.66 -21.87
N LYS A 189 24.09 -56.44 -21.34
CA LYS A 189 23.20 -55.32 -21.61
C LYS A 189 23.99 -54.29 -22.39
N SER A 190 23.47 -54.07 -23.59
CA SER A 190 23.82 -53.06 -24.55
C SER A 190 24.01 -51.69 -23.91
N ASP A 191 25.22 -51.19 -24.14
CA ASP A 191 25.67 -49.81 -24.11
C ASP A 191 24.60 -48.82 -24.62
N SER A 192 24.00 -48.07 -23.68
CA SER A 192 23.25 -46.84 -23.95
C SER A 192 23.98 -45.65 -23.30
N GLY A 193 25.29 -45.53 -23.52
CA GLY A 193 26.12 -44.41 -23.08
C GLY A 193 25.97 -43.12 -23.90
N GLY A 194 24.83 -42.91 -24.58
CA GLY A 194 24.64 -41.81 -25.54
C GLY A 194 23.84 -40.60 -25.04
N GLU A 195 23.06 -40.73 -23.97
CA GLU A 195 22.11 -39.67 -23.58
C GLU A 195 22.77 -38.56 -22.76
N SER A 196 23.67 -38.87 -21.82
CA SER A 196 24.27 -37.86 -20.91
C SER A 196 25.01 -36.68 -21.57
N ASN A 197 25.51 -36.83 -22.80
CA ASN A 197 26.20 -35.73 -23.50
C ASN A 197 25.24 -34.76 -24.21
N VAL A 198 24.07 -35.23 -24.65
CA VAL A 198 23.07 -34.38 -25.33
C VAL A 198 22.52 -33.35 -24.35
N HIS A 199 22.35 -33.76 -23.09
CA HIS A 199 21.86 -32.95 -21.98
C HIS A 199 22.82 -31.81 -21.60
N VAL A 200 24.13 -32.08 -21.56
CA VAL A 200 25.15 -31.02 -21.29
C VAL A 200 25.19 -29.99 -22.41
N GLU A 201 25.05 -30.40 -23.67
CA GLU A 201 25.03 -29.48 -24.81
C GLU A 201 23.80 -28.55 -24.77
N GLN A 202 22.63 -29.06 -24.37
CA GLN A 202 21.41 -28.27 -24.22
C GLN A 202 21.54 -27.24 -23.10
N ILE A 203 22.10 -27.61 -21.94
CA ILE A 203 22.34 -26.68 -20.84
C ILE A 203 23.35 -25.60 -21.26
N VAL A 204 24.43 -25.98 -21.94
CA VAL A 204 25.41 -25.02 -22.46
C VAL A 204 24.77 -24.09 -23.51
N ALA A 205 23.87 -24.59 -24.35
CA ALA A 205 23.11 -23.78 -25.30
C ALA A 205 22.14 -22.80 -24.60
N PHE A 206 21.45 -23.24 -23.55
CA PHE A 206 20.65 -22.38 -22.69
C PHE A 206 21.51 -21.29 -22.02
N LEU A 207 22.64 -21.67 -21.44
CA LEU A 207 23.59 -20.74 -20.81
C LEU A 207 24.21 -19.77 -21.80
N LYS A 208 24.30 -20.12 -23.09
CA LYS A 208 24.68 -19.20 -24.18
C LYS A 208 23.55 -18.28 -24.62
N GLY A 209 22.30 -18.62 -24.31
CA GLY A 209 21.09 -17.90 -24.71
C GLY A 209 20.57 -18.28 -26.09
N ASP A 210 20.99 -19.45 -26.58
CA ASP A 210 20.54 -19.96 -27.87
C ASP A 210 19.15 -20.64 -27.76
N ILE A 211 18.70 -20.93 -26.53
CA ILE A 211 17.45 -21.64 -26.21
C ILE A 211 16.79 -20.95 -25.02
N GLU A 212 15.46 -20.81 -25.03
CA GLU A 212 14.67 -20.35 -23.88
C GLU A 212 14.13 -21.55 -23.09
N LEU A 213 14.00 -21.43 -21.77
CA LEU A 213 13.49 -22.51 -20.90
C LEU A 213 12.04 -22.91 -21.17
N GLU A 214 11.28 -22.08 -21.88
CA GLU A 214 9.89 -22.37 -22.23
C GLU A 214 9.79 -23.44 -23.32
N ASP A 215 10.89 -23.71 -24.03
CA ASP A 215 10.93 -24.65 -25.14
C ASP A 215 11.13 -26.12 -24.71
N ASP A 216 11.66 -26.38 -23.50
CA ASP A 216 11.96 -27.75 -23.05
C ASP A 216 11.99 -27.89 -21.52
N ALA A 217 10.99 -28.57 -20.95
CA ALA A 217 10.88 -28.81 -19.51
C ALA A 217 12.02 -29.71 -18.94
N SER A 218 12.66 -30.53 -19.78
CA SER A 218 13.74 -31.43 -19.35
C SER A 218 15.00 -30.67 -18.91
N ILE A 219 15.31 -29.56 -19.58
CA ILE A 219 16.45 -28.68 -19.24
C ILE A 219 16.29 -28.15 -17.81
N GLY A 220 15.05 -27.89 -17.38
CA GLY A 220 14.73 -27.36 -16.07
C GLY A 220 15.03 -28.30 -14.91
N GLU A 221 14.61 -29.57 -15.05
CA GLU A 221 14.84 -30.62 -14.05
C GLU A 221 16.34 -30.90 -13.89
N GLU A 222 17.07 -30.94 -15.00
CA GLU A 222 18.53 -31.12 -14.99
C GLU A 222 19.26 -29.92 -14.37
N LEU A 223 18.84 -28.68 -14.69
CA LEU A 223 19.40 -27.50 -14.05
C LEU A 223 19.19 -27.54 -12.53
N SER A 224 18.03 -28.04 -12.09
CA SER A 224 17.73 -28.22 -10.67
C SER A 224 18.62 -29.27 -10.01
N GLU A 225 18.87 -30.40 -10.67
CA GLU A 225 19.81 -31.40 -10.20
C GLU A 225 21.22 -30.82 -10.08
N ILE A 226 21.67 -30.05 -11.08
CA ILE A 226 23.00 -29.45 -11.09
C ILE A 226 23.13 -28.33 -10.06
N ALA A 227 22.06 -27.59 -9.76
CA ALA A 227 22.07 -26.56 -8.74
C ALA A 227 22.29 -27.10 -7.32
N SER A 228 22.01 -28.39 -7.09
CA SER A 228 22.38 -29.06 -5.83
C SER A 228 23.91 -29.20 -5.65
N ASP A 229 24.68 -29.08 -6.73
CA ASP A 229 26.15 -29.05 -6.73
C ASP A 229 26.68 -27.72 -7.35
N PRO A 230 26.88 -26.68 -6.53
CA PRO A 230 27.36 -25.38 -6.99
C PRO A 230 28.72 -25.43 -7.71
N ALA A 231 29.58 -26.39 -7.38
CA ALA A 231 30.88 -26.52 -8.01
C ALA A 231 30.75 -27.03 -9.46
N ARG A 232 29.84 -27.98 -9.68
CA ARG A 232 29.48 -28.48 -11.01
C ARG A 232 28.76 -27.40 -11.82
N LEU A 233 27.81 -26.68 -11.23
CA LEU A 233 27.14 -25.56 -11.89
C LEU A 233 28.14 -24.47 -12.32
N GLY A 234 29.02 -24.05 -11.40
CA GLY A 234 30.08 -23.09 -11.71
C GLY A 234 31.01 -23.59 -12.81
N LYS A 235 31.26 -24.90 -12.90
CA LYS A 235 32.05 -25.47 -14.01
C LYS A 235 31.34 -25.31 -15.35
N MET A 236 30.04 -25.62 -15.43
CA MET A 236 29.27 -25.49 -16.67
C MET A 236 29.13 -24.02 -17.12
N ILE A 237 28.96 -23.10 -16.17
CA ILE A 237 28.96 -21.65 -16.48
C ILE A 237 30.28 -21.26 -17.12
N MET A 238 31.41 -21.65 -16.53
CA MET A 238 32.74 -21.33 -17.06
C MET A 238 33.05 -22.01 -18.40
N GLU A 239 32.59 -23.25 -18.61
CA GLU A 239 32.68 -23.92 -19.92
C GLU A 239 31.86 -23.17 -20.98
N SER A 240 30.65 -22.72 -20.62
CA SER A 240 29.78 -21.94 -21.50
C SER A 240 30.39 -20.58 -21.86
N VAL A 241 31.01 -19.92 -20.88
CA VAL A 241 31.77 -18.67 -21.06
C VAL A 241 32.93 -18.89 -22.01
N ALA A 242 33.73 -19.94 -21.81
CA ALA A 242 34.88 -20.25 -22.67
C ALA A 242 34.46 -20.50 -24.14
N VAL A 243 33.36 -21.23 -24.36
CA VAL A 243 32.82 -21.45 -25.71
C VAL A 243 32.32 -20.15 -26.33
N ARG A 244 31.64 -19.29 -25.56
CA ARG A 244 31.14 -18.00 -26.05
C ARG A 244 32.30 -17.05 -26.34
N GLN A 245 33.34 -17.03 -25.52
CA GLN A 245 34.54 -16.24 -25.74
C GLN A 245 35.23 -16.60 -27.07
N ALA A 246 35.32 -17.90 -27.39
CA ALA A 246 35.88 -18.36 -28.67
C ALA A 246 35.07 -17.91 -29.91
N VAL A 247 33.77 -17.66 -29.75
CA VAL A 247 32.88 -17.15 -30.81
C VAL A 247 32.80 -15.60 -30.79
N SER A 248 33.01 -15.00 -29.62
CA SER A 248 32.81 -13.59 -29.30
C SER A 248 33.97 -12.68 -29.70
N GLU A 249 35.10 -13.22 -30.20
CA GLU A 249 36.16 -12.42 -30.85
C GLU A 249 35.61 -11.55 -32.01
N LEU A 250 34.38 -11.83 -32.48
CA LEU A 250 33.67 -11.09 -33.53
C LEU A 250 32.62 -10.09 -33.03
N SER A 251 32.14 -10.17 -31.77
CA SER A 251 31.02 -9.36 -31.25
C SER A 251 31.45 -8.23 -30.30
N GLY A 252 32.67 -8.27 -29.76
CA GLY A 252 33.19 -7.23 -28.87
C GLY A 252 32.59 -7.21 -27.46
N GLU A 253 31.84 -8.25 -27.06
CA GLU A 253 31.40 -8.42 -25.67
C GLU A 253 32.61 -8.67 -24.76
N SER A 254 32.64 -8.03 -23.58
CA SER A 254 33.69 -8.30 -22.61
C SER A 254 33.48 -9.66 -21.95
N LEU A 255 34.57 -10.27 -21.43
CA LEU A 255 34.47 -11.52 -20.66
C LEU A 255 33.49 -11.37 -19.48
N GLY A 256 33.47 -10.19 -18.85
CA GLY A 256 32.56 -9.91 -17.74
C GLY A 256 31.10 -9.89 -18.15
N ASP A 257 30.76 -9.26 -19.27
CA ASP A 257 29.39 -9.26 -19.78
C ASP A 257 28.89 -10.69 -20.05
N ILE A 258 29.77 -11.55 -20.56
CA ILE A 258 29.45 -12.97 -20.82
C ILE A 258 29.19 -13.72 -19.51
N VAL A 259 30.07 -13.57 -18.51
CA VAL A 259 29.94 -14.25 -17.20
C VAL A 259 28.67 -13.78 -16.49
N LEU A 260 28.44 -12.47 -16.41
CA LEU A 260 27.26 -11.87 -15.78
C LEU A 260 25.97 -12.29 -16.52
N GLY A 261 26.00 -12.36 -17.85
CA GLY A 261 24.89 -12.85 -18.66
C GLY A 261 24.57 -14.32 -18.41
N CYS A 262 25.57 -15.18 -18.30
CA CYS A 262 25.39 -16.59 -17.93
C CYS A 262 24.79 -16.72 -16.52
N LEU A 263 25.36 -16.03 -15.53
CA LEU A 263 24.86 -16.00 -14.15
C LEU A 263 23.39 -15.60 -14.07
N ARG A 264 23.00 -14.50 -14.73
CA ARG A 264 21.62 -14.01 -14.76
C ARG A 264 20.66 -15.02 -15.40
N ARG A 265 21.08 -15.69 -16.46
CA ARG A 265 20.26 -16.73 -17.11
C ARG A 265 20.11 -17.97 -16.24
N THR A 266 21.20 -18.45 -15.63
CA THR A 266 21.15 -19.56 -14.69
C THR A 266 20.20 -19.25 -13.54
N PHE A 267 20.33 -18.08 -12.92
CA PHE A 267 19.47 -17.63 -11.83
C PHE A 267 18.00 -17.58 -12.25
N ASN A 268 17.69 -16.87 -13.35
CA ASN A 268 16.32 -16.78 -13.86
C ASN A 268 15.76 -18.16 -14.23
N GLY A 269 16.62 -19.06 -14.69
CA GLY A 269 16.22 -20.40 -15.08
C GLY A 269 15.89 -21.31 -13.91
N LEU A 270 16.73 -21.29 -12.87
CA LEU A 270 16.49 -22.01 -11.61
C LEU A 270 15.24 -21.46 -10.91
N ARG A 271 15.11 -20.14 -10.84
CA ARG A 271 13.97 -19.48 -10.21
C ARG A 271 12.62 -19.86 -10.83
N LYS A 272 12.57 -20.18 -12.13
CA LYS A 272 11.34 -20.64 -12.80
C LYS A 272 10.99 -22.10 -12.47
N GLN A 273 11.93 -22.92 -11.98
CA GLN A 273 11.67 -24.33 -11.71
C GLN A 273 10.77 -24.56 -10.50
N PRO A 274 9.83 -25.52 -10.56
CA PRO A 274 8.94 -25.83 -9.43
C PRO A 274 9.69 -26.15 -8.13
N ALA A 275 10.85 -26.81 -8.22
CA ALA A 275 11.67 -27.16 -7.05
C ALA A 275 12.13 -25.95 -6.23
N PHE A 276 12.32 -24.78 -6.87
CA PHE A 276 12.77 -23.55 -6.23
C PHE A 276 11.64 -22.53 -6.01
N GLN A 277 10.39 -22.91 -6.24
CA GLN A 277 9.24 -22.03 -5.98
C GLN A 277 8.76 -22.07 -4.53
N SER A 278 9.12 -23.11 -3.76
CA SER A 278 8.82 -23.21 -2.32
C SER A 278 9.75 -22.34 -1.47
N THR A 279 9.37 -22.04 -0.23
CA THR A 279 10.24 -21.30 0.72
C THR A 279 11.56 -22.04 0.98
N GLU A 280 11.51 -23.36 1.14
CA GLU A 280 12.69 -24.22 1.34
C GLU A 280 13.57 -24.25 0.08
N GLY A 281 12.96 -24.40 -1.10
CA GLY A 281 13.70 -24.36 -2.37
C GLY A 281 14.40 -23.02 -2.60
N LYS A 282 13.74 -21.89 -2.29
CA LYS A 282 14.38 -20.57 -2.39
C LYS A 282 15.58 -20.44 -1.45
N ALA A 283 15.50 -20.98 -0.24
CA ALA A 283 16.63 -20.99 0.70
C ALA A 283 17.80 -21.85 0.19
N ASP A 284 17.51 -23.00 -0.43
CA ASP A 284 18.52 -23.84 -1.06
C ASP A 284 19.19 -23.15 -2.25
N LEU A 285 18.41 -22.47 -3.10
CA LEU A 285 18.93 -21.66 -4.20
C LEU A 285 19.82 -20.51 -3.71
N GLN A 286 19.41 -19.84 -2.63
CA GLN A 286 20.17 -18.78 -1.99
C GLN A 286 21.55 -19.28 -1.52
N LYS A 287 21.56 -20.44 -0.84
CA LYS A 287 22.81 -21.09 -0.40
C LYS A 287 23.68 -21.51 -1.60
N ALA A 288 23.07 -22.02 -2.67
CA ALA A 288 23.77 -22.39 -3.89
C ALA A 288 24.43 -21.18 -4.56
N LEU A 289 23.77 -20.02 -4.59
CA LEU A 289 24.33 -18.77 -5.15
C LEU A 289 25.55 -18.27 -4.37
N LEU A 290 25.52 -18.31 -3.03
CA LEU A 290 26.66 -17.93 -2.20
C LEU A 290 27.87 -18.84 -2.42
N LEU A 291 27.66 -20.14 -2.57
CA LEU A 291 28.72 -21.10 -2.90
C LEU A 291 29.20 -20.95 -4.35
N LEU A 292 28.31 -20.54 -5.25
CA LEU A 292 28.63 -20.30 -6.66
C LEU A 292 29.52 -19.05 -6.81
N GLU A 293 29.32 -18.02 -5.98
CA GLU A 293 30.17 -16.82 -5.92
C GLU A 293 31.64 -17.19 -5.73
N GLU A 294 31.96 -17.94 -4.67
CA GLU A 294 33.32 -18.36 -4.36
C GLU A 294 33.92 -19.18 -5.51
N ASN A 295 33.16 -20.15 -6.04
CA ASN A 295 33.61 -21.01 -7.14
C ASN A 295 33.88 -20.27 -8.45
N ILE A 296 33.05 -19.27 -8.79
CA ILE A 296 33.24 -18.48 -10.02
C ILE A 296 34.43 -17.53 -9.86
N LEU A 297 34.55 -16.86 -8.72
CA LEU A 297 35.68 -15.96 -8.45
C LEU A 297 37.02 -16.70 -8.50
N ASP A 298 37.10 -17.89 -7.90
CA ASP A 298 38.31 -18.70 -7.93
C ASP A 298 38.67 -19.14 -9.36
N LYS A 299 37.70 -19.63 -10.14
CA LYS A 299 37.94 -20.02 -11.54
C LYS A 299 38.28 -18.84 -12.44
N MET A 300 37.70 -17.66 -12.20
CA MET A 300 38.01 -16.44 -12.93
C MET A 300 39.45 -15.98 -12.67
N ARG A 301 39.91 -16.07 -11.42
CA ARG A 301 41.30 -15.75 -11.04
C ARG A 301 42.29 -16.73 -11.66
N ASP A 302 41.94 -18.02 -11.69
CA ASP A 302 42.76 -19.05 -12.34
C ASP A 302 42.91 -18.84 -13.86
N LEU A 303 41.85 -18.40 -14.55
CA LEU A 303 41.87 -18.17 -16.00
C LEU A 303 42.55 -16.86 -16.40
N SER A 304 42.31 -15.78 -15.64
CA SER A 304 42.79 -14.44 -15.97
C SER A 304 44.26 -14.25 -15.58
N GLY A 305 44.77 -15.03 -14.62
CA GLY A 305 46.14 -14.96 -14.11
C GLY A 305 46.47 -13.69 -13.33
N ASP A 306 45.57 -12.70 -13.34
CA ASP A 306 45.63 -11.44 -12.60
C ASP A 306 44.25 -11.15 -11.99
N THR A 307 44.21 -10.57 -10.79
CA THR A 307 42.95 -10.24 -10.12
C THR A 307 42.34 -9.00 -10.73
N ASP A 308 41.38 -9.14 -11.64
CA ASP A 308 40.55 -8.03 -12.10
C ASP A 308 39.56 -7.64 -10.99
N SER A 309 39.99 -6.68 -10.17
CA SER A 309 39.21 -6.21 -9.01
C SER A 309 37.89 -5.55 -9.40
N GLU A 310 37.74 -5.08 -10.64
CA GLU A 310 36.49 -4.48 -11.10
C GLU A 310 35.47 -5.57 -11.43
N LEU A 311 35.91 -6.58 -12.19
CA LEU A 311 35.08 -7.75 -12.49
C LEU A 311 34.62 -8.48 -11.22
N ASP A 312 35.55 -8.74 -10.28
CA ASP A 312 35.24 -9.39 -9.01
C ASP A 312 34.11 -8.62 -8.29
N ARG A 313 34.18 -7.29 -8.26
CA ARG A 313 33.12 -6.45 -7.66
C ARG A 313 31.80 -6.58 -8.40
N GLN A 314 31.80 -6.64 -9.73
CA GLN A 314 30.57 -6.77 -10.51
C GLN A 314 29.89 -8.14 -10.30
N ILE A 315 30.66 -9.22 -10.20
CA ILE A 315 30.15 -10.57 -9.93
C ILE A 315 29.53 -10.61 -8.53
N VAL A 316 30.26 -10.15 -7.51
CA VAL A 316 29.77 -10.09 -6.12
C VAL A 316 28.51 -9.24 -6.03
N GLN A 317 28.49 -8.08 -6.68
CA GLN A 317 27.33 -7.19 -6.70
C GLN A 317 26.12 -7.88 -7.36
N THR A 318 26.31 -8.56 -8.49
CA THR A 318 25.23 -9.24 -9.20
C THR A 318 24.66 -10.41 -8.40
N ILE A 319 25.52 -11.17 -7.70
CA ILE A 319 25.05 -12.28 -6.85
C ILE A 319 24.30 -11.76 -5.63
N ARG A 320 24.76 -10.65 -5.02
CA ARG A 320 24.01 -9.98 -3.94
C ARG A 320 22.64 -9.49 -4.39
N GLU A 321 22.53 -8.89 -5.58
CA GLU A 321 21.24 -8.49 -6.14
C GLU A 321 20.28 -9.68 -6.31
N MET A 322 20.80 -10.85 -6.72
CA MET A 322 20.02 -12.09 -6.83
C MET A 322 19.60 -12.64 -5.46
N ASP A 323 20.52 -12.62 -4.49
CA ASP A 323 20.28 -13.02 -3.10
C ASP A 323 19.19 -12.16 -2.45
N GLU A 324 19.30 -10.84 -2.57
CA GLU A 324 18.30 -9.87 -2.09
C GLU A 324 16.94 -10.09 -2.76
N SER A 325 16.91 -10.36 -4.07
CA SER A 325 15.67 -10.69 -4.78
C SER A 325 15.00 -11.96 -4.24
N LEU A 326 15.77 -13.02 -3.93
CA LEU A 326 15.22 -14.24 -3.34
C LEU A 326 14.74 -14.02 -1.91
N GLY A 327 15.51 -13.27 -1.12
CA GLY A 327 15.14 -12.90 0.25
C GLY A 327 13.83 -12.11 0.30
N PHE A 328 13.66 -11.14 -0.60
CA PHE A 328 12.41 -10.39 -0.75
C PHE A 328 11.24 -11.33 -1.06
N GLU A 329 11.40 -12.23 -2.03
CA GLU A 329 10.33 -13.15 -2.40
C GLU A 329 9.97 -14.16 -1.31
N SER A 330 10.96 -14.62 -0.54
CA SER A 330 10.71 -15.49 0.61
C SER A 330 9.87 -14.75 1.65
N ALA A 331 10.24 -13.52 1.99
CA ALA A 331 9.50 -12.68 2.93
C ALA A 331 8.08 -12.36 2.43
N ALA A 332 7.93 -12.09 1.12
CA ALA A 332 6.62 -11.87 0.50
C ALA A 332 5.72 -13.11 0.59
N MET A 333 6.29 -14.31 0.38
CA MET A 333 5.57 -15.57 0.50
C MET A 333 5.15 -15.87 1.94
N GLU A 334 6.05 -15.67 2.91
CA GLU A 334 5.71 -15.80 4.34
C GLU A 334 4.61 -14.82 4.74
N TYR A 335 4.68 -13.57 4.27
CA TYR A 335 3.63 -12.58 4.50
C TYR A 335 2.28 -13.04 3.92
N MET A 336 2.26 -13.54 2.68
CA MET A 336 1.04 -14.08 2.06
C MET A 336 0.47 -15.27 2.84
N GLN A 337 1.32 -16.21 3.26
CA GLN A 337 0.88 -17.35 4.08
C GLN A 337 0.27 -16.90 5.42
N HIS A 338 0.90 -15.92 6.08
CA HIS A 338 0.35 -15.34 7.30
C HIS A 338 -0.96 -14.58 7.06
N HIS A 339 -1.06 -13.86 5.95
CA HIS A 339 -2.26 -13.14 5.55
C HIS A 339 -3.42 -14.11 5.28
N ASP A 340 -3.19 -15.17 4.50
CA ASP A 340 -4.20 -16.19 4.20
C ASP A 340 -4.65 -16.90 5.48
N ALA A 341 -3.71 -17.25 6.37
CA ALA A 341 -4.05 -17.82 7.67
C ALA A 341 -4.87 -16.85 8.55
N LEU A 342 -4.60 -15.55 8.49
CA LEU A 342 -5.41 -14.53 9.18
C LEU A 342 -6.80 -14.40 8.59
N ASP A 343 -6.94 -14.44 7.27
CA ASP A 343 -8.24 -14.40 6.58
C ASP A 343 -9.07 -15.66 6.86
N ASP A 344 -8.45 -16.84 6.86
CA ASP A 344 -9.10 -18.10 7.26
C ASP A 344 -9.59 -18.04 8.70
N ASN A 345 -8.74 -17.56 9.63
CA ASN A 345 -9.12 -17.35 11.02
C ASN A 345 -10.26 -16.33 11.15
N LYS A 346 -10.25 -15.25 10.36
CA LYS A 346 -11.33 -14.27 10.30
C LYS A 346 -12.64 -14.91 9.85
N GLN A 347 -12.62 -15.71 8.78
CA GLN A 347 -13.79 -16.43 8.28
C GLN A 347 -14.32 -17.45 9.30
N MET A 348 -13.43 -18.18 9.99
CA MET A 348 -13.82 -19.08 11.07
C MET A 348 -14.47 -18.32 12.23
N MET A 349 -13.94 -17.16 12.61
CA MET A 349 -14.53 -16.29 13.63
C MET A 349 -15.89 -15.75 13.20
N GLU A 350 -16.05 -15.31 11.96
CA GLU A 350 -17.34 -14.88 11.40
C GLU A 350 -18.38 -16.01 11.43
N ALA A 351 -17.99 -17.22 11.00
CA ALA A 351 -18.84 -18.40 11.04
C ALA A 351 -19.23 -18.78 12.48
N TYR A 352 -18.29 -18.67 13.43
CA TYR A 352 -18.54 -18.93 14.84
C TYR A 352 -19.49 -17.90 15.45
N VAL A 353 -19.30 -16.61 15.18
CA VAL A 353 -20.20 -15.51 15.59
C VAL A 353 -21.61 -15.74 15.04
N LYS A 354 -21.72 -16.19 13.79
CA LYS A 354 -23.00 -16.51 13.17
C LYS A 354 -23.70 -17.70 13.84
N ALA A 355 -22.95 -18.72 14.25
CA ALA A 355 -23.50 -19.93 14.85
C ALA A 355 -23.85 -19.78 16.34
N HIS A 356 -23.03 -19.06 17.12
CA HIS A 356 -23.14 -19.00 18.59
C HIS A 356 -23.50 -17.61 19.13
N GLY A 357 -23.55 -16.60 18.26
CA GLY A 357 -23.81 -15.21 18.62
C GLY A 357 -22.55 -14.46 19.09
N PRO A 358 -22.58 -13.12 19.05
CA PRO A 358 -21.41 -12.28 19.36
C PRO A 358 -21.00 -12.34 20.84
N ALA A 359 -21.92 -12.62 21.77
CA ALA A 359 -21.60 -12.69 23.19
C ALA A 359 -20.68 -13.89 23.52
N SER A 360 -21.02 -15.08 23.02
CA SER A 360 -20.23 -16.30 23.24
C SER A 360 -18.85 -16.23 22.58
N ALA A 361 -18.77 -15.60 21.40
CA ALA A 361 -17.53 -15.44 20.66
C ALA A 361 -16.62 -14.36 21.28
N GLY A 362 -17.21 -13.29 21.84
CA GLY A 362 -16.45 -12.27 22.58
C GLY A 362 -15.86 -12.78 23.89
N GLU A 363 -16.49 -13.75 24.55
CA GLU A 363 -15.95 -14.40 25.76
C GLU A 363 -14.66 -15.17 25.46
N LEU A 364 -14.59 -15.86 24.32
CA LEU A 364 -13.38 -16.57 23.87
C LEU A 364 -12.20 -15.63 23.57
N LEU A 365 -12.49 -14.40 23.16
CA LEU A 365 -11.46 -13.39 22.85
C LEU A 365 -11.10 -12.54 24.06
N SER A 366 -11.84 -12.63 25.17
CA SER A 366 -11.66 -11.73 26.32
C SER A 366 -10.29 -11.85 27.00
N ASP A 367 -9.64 -13.01 26.85
CA ASP A 367 -8.28 -13.30 27.33
C ASP A 367 -7.18 -13.06 26.27
N THR A 368 -7.53 -12.51 25.11
CA THR A 368 -6.58 -12.22 24.02
C THR A 368 -6.39 -10.71 23.86
N ASP A 369 -5.21 -10.28 23.39
CA ASP A 369 -4.92 -8.88 23.03
C ASP A 369 -5.60 -8.46 21.70
N PHE A 370 -6.73 -9.07 21.36
CA PHE A 370 -7.43 -8.81 20.10
C PHE A 370 -8.03 -7.40 20.11
N PRO A 371 -7.73 -6.53 19.12
CA PRO A 371 -8.22 -5.16 19.11
C PRO A 371 -9.76 -5.07 19.13
N PRO A 372 -10.36 -4.29 20.05
CA PRO A 372 -11.82 -4.15 20.13
C PRO A 372 -12.45 -3.57 18.85
N SER A 373 -11.71 -2.76 18.09
CA SER A 373 -12.13 -2.21 16.80
C SER A 373 -12.32 -3.29 15.75
N ASP A 374 -11.38 -4.22 15.64
CA ASP A 374 -11.44 -5.33 14.69
C ASP A 374 -12.55 -6.31 15.06
N TRP A 375 -12.77 -6.51 16.35
CA TRP A 375 -13.86 -7.33 16.84
C TRP A 375 -15.22 -6.76 16.44
N ARG A 376 -15.44 -5.45 16.66
CA ARG A 376 -16.68 -4.78 16.24
C ARG A 376 -16.89 -4.87 14.74
N ARG A 377 -15.82 -4.72 13.95
CA ARG A 377 -15.87 -4.87 12.49
C ARG A 377 -16.34 -6.27 12.08
N ILE A 378 -15.75 -7.34 12.63
CA ILE A 378 -16.16 -8.73 12.36
C ILE A 378 -17.63 -8.96 12.75
N VAL A 379 -18.09 -8.42 13.88
CA VAL A 379 -19.50 -8.53 14.31
C VAL A 379 -20.46 -7.77 13.39
N VAL A 380 -20.04 -6.62 12.85
CA VAL A 380 -20.85 -5.85 11.88
C VAL A 380 -20.87 -6.54 10.51
N GLU A 381 -19.72 -7.01 10.03
CA GLU A 381 -19.57 -7.72 8.75
C GLU A 381 -20.37 -9.02 8.75
N SER A 382 -20.30 -9.81 9.82
CA SER A 382 -21.09 -11.04 9.96
C SER A 382 -22.60 -10.78 9.99
N LYS A 383 -23.05 -9.65 10.56
CA LYS A 383 -24.46 -9.21 10.49
C LYS A 383 -24.84 -8.68 9.10
N GLN A 384 -23.97 -7.93 8.44
CA GLN A 384 -24.17 -7.45 7.08
C GLN A 384 -24.22 -8.60 6.07
N ALA A 385 -23.40 -9.64 6.19
CA ALA A 385 -23.50 -10.82 5.33
C ALA A 385 -24.84 -11.56 5.50
N ALA A 386 -25.44 -11.51 6.70
CA ALA A 386 -26.79 -12.02 6.94
C ALA A 386 -27.89 -11.08 6.40
N ALA A 387 -27.66 -9.77 6.43
CA ALA A 387 -28.61 -8.74 6.00
C ALA A 387 -28.48 -8.33 4.51
N ALA A 388 -27.37 -8.64 3.84
CA ALA A 388 -27.12 -8.33 2.42
C ALA A 388 -27.95 -9.19 1.46
N ALA A 389 -28.76 -10.12 1.99
CA ALA A 389 -29.90 -10.66 1.26
C ALA A 389 -31.03 -9.61 1.06
N GLU A 390 -31.04 -8.51 1.82
CA GLU A 390 -32.05 -7.44 1.76
C GLU A 390 -31.45 -6.04 2.09
N SER A 391 -30.88 -5.37 1.08
CA SER A 391 -30.74 -3.88 0.93
C SER A 391 -29.61 -3.10 1.69
N PRO A 392 -29.11 -1.95 1.14
CA PRO A 392 -27.92 -1.22 1.63
C PRO A 392 -28.18 -0.13 2.72
N PRO A 393 -27.13 0.44 3.37
CA PRO A 393 -27.20 0.92 4.78
C PRO A 393 -27.77 2.33 5.01
N VAL A 394 -27.64 3.28 4.08
CA VAL A 394 -28.20 4.65 4.26
C VAL A 394 -29.72 4.67 4.03
N ALA A 395 -30.24 3.67 3.32
CA ALA A 395 -31.67 3.45 3.15
C ALA A 395 -32.34 2.86 4.40
N SER A 396 -31.58 2.41 5.43
CA SER A 396 -32.18 1.77 6.61
C SER A 396 -32.88 2.76 7.55
N GLY A 397 -32.26 3.93 7.82
CA GLY A 397 -32.87 4.98 8.65
C GLY A 397 -34.05 5.67 7.97
N LEU A 398 -33.89 6.02 6.68
CA LEU A 398 -34.98 6.57 5.86
C LEU A 398 -36.09 5.53 5.61
N GLY A 399 -35.74 4.26 5.44
CA GLY A 399 -36.69 3.16 5.30
C GLY A 399 -37.50 2.92 6.57
N SER A 400 -36.90 3.08 7.76
CA SER A 400 -37.61 3.06 9.03
C SER A 400 -38.67 4.16 9.10
N LEU A 401 -38.30 5.40 8.73
CA LEU A 401 -39.23 6.54 8.71
C LEU A 401 -40.37 6.38 7.70
N VAL A 402 -40.07 5.92 6.48
CA VAL A 402 -41.09 5.63 5.46
C VAL A 402 -42.08 4.59 5.97
N ASN A 403 -41.61 3.53 6.63
CA ASN A 403 -42.48 2.51 7.21
C ASN A 403 -43.36 3.05 8.36
N VAL A 404 -42.85 3.99 9.16
CA VAL A 404 -43.64 4.63 10.23
C VAL A 404 -44.68 5.59 9.65
N PHE A 405 -44.34 6.38 8.63
CA PHE A 405 -45.29 7.27 7.95
C PHE A 405 -46.37 6.50 7.20
N ASP A 406 -46.03 5.38 6.54
CA ASP A 406 -47.02 4.51 5.88
C ASP A 406 -48.00 3.91 6.88
N LYS A 407 -47.55 3.55 8.09
CA LYS A 407 -48.41 3.06 9.17
C LYS A 407 -49.31 4.15 9.74
N ILE A 408 -48.79 5.35 9.93
CA ILE A 408 -49.58 6.51 10.38
C ILE A 408 -50.65 6.85 9.33
N GLU A 409 -50.30 6.85 8.03
CA GLU A 409 -51.27 7.09 6.95
C GLU A 409 -52.37 6.02 6.90
N GLN A 410 -52.02 4.75 7.09
CA GLN A 410 -52.99 3.65 7.16
C GLN A 410 -53.92 3.77 8.37
N LEU A 411 -53.40 4.16 9.53
CA LEU A 411 -54.21 4.39 10.74
C LEU A 411 -55.13 5.61 10.60
N MET A 412 -54.66 6.70 9.99
CA MET A 412 -55.49 7.88 9.74
C MET A 412 -56.60 7.63 8.71
N LYS A 413 -56.43 6.67 7.80
CA LYS A 413 -57.47 6.24 6.85
C LYS A 413 -58.47 5.26 7.45
N ALA A 414 -58.12 4.59 8.55
CA ALA A 414 -59.04 3.72 9.27
C ALA A 414 -60.03 4.55 10.08
N SER A 415 -61.33 4.28 9.93
CA SER A 415 -62.42 5.04 10.57
C SER A 415 -62.55 4.84 12.10
N ASP A 416 -61.66 4.06 12.71
CA ASP A 416 -61.71 3.60 14.11
C ASP A 416 -60.30 3.58 14.73
N SER A 417 -59.44 4.54 14.37
CA SER A 417 -58.07 4.60 14.90
C SER A 417 -58.04 4.97 16.38
N ASP A 418 -57.26 4.21 17.15
CA ASP A 418 -56.93 4.53 18.54
C ASP A 418 -55.89 5.66 18.55
N GLY A 419 -56.26 6.83 19.05
CA GLY A 419 -55.37 7.99 19.17
C GLY A 419 -54.09 7.68 19.98
N GLY A 420 -54.12 6.67 20.86
CA GLY A 420 -52.93 6.20 21.58
C GLY A 420 -51.89 5.54 20.66
N GLU A 421 -52.31 4.82 19.63
CA GLU A 421 -51.42 4.12 18.69
C GLU A 421 -50.78 5.10 17.71
N VAL A 422 -51.55 6.11 17.26
CA VAL A 422 -51.03 7.23 16.45
C VAL A 422 -49.96 8.01 17.23
N LYS A 423 -50.22 8.30 18.51
CA LYS A 423 -49.25 8.99 19.37
C LYS A 423 -47.95 8.20 19.56
N HIS A 424 -48.03 6.89 19.80
CA HIS A 424 -46.84 6.04 19.91
C HIS A 424 -46.01 6.02 18.62
N LEU A 425 -46.65 5.94 17.44
CA LEU A 425 -45.94 5.99 16.16
C LEU A 425 -45.34 7.37 15.88
N LEU A 426 -45.96 8.45 16.33
CA LEU A 426 -45.39 9.79 16.26
C LEU A 426 -44.17 9.94 17.18
N ASP A 427 -44.22 9.39 18.40
CA ASP A 427 -43.07 9.36 19.31
C ASP A 427 -41.91 8.53 18.72
N GLU A 428 -42.21 7.40 18.09
CA GLU A 428 -41.25 6.54 17.38
C GLU A 428 -40.65 7.25 16.14
N ALA A 429 -41.47 7.96 15.35
CA ALA A 429 -40.99 8.78 14.24
C ALA A 429 -40.07 9.90 14.72
N ASN A 430 -40.43 10.56 15.83
CA ASN A 430 -39.65 11.64 16.41
C ASN A 430 -38.28 11.14 16.93
N HIS A 431 -38.25 9.98 17.59
CA HIS A 431 -37.00 9.38 18.04
C HIS A 431 -36.10 8.96 16.86
N ASN A 432 -36.67 8.37 15.81
CA ASN A 432 -35.93 8.02 14.59
C ASN A 432 -35.39 9.26 13.85
N LEU A 433 -36.14 10.37 13.87
CA LEU A 433 -35.68 11.65 13.32
C LEU A 433 -34.52 12.23 14.14
N ASP A 434 -34.59 12.18 15.47
CA ASP A 434 -33.53 12.63 16.36
C ASP A 434 -32.24 11.82 16.15
N ASP A 435 -32.33 10.50 16.05
CA ASP A 435 -31.17 9.62 15.79
C ASP A 435 -30.57 9.87 14.41
N THR A 436 -31.41 10.07 13.39
CA THR A 436 -30.96 10.41 12.03
C THR A 436 -30.29 11.79 12.00
N ALA A 437 -30.85 12.77 12.71
CA ALA A 437 -30.27 14.10 12.84
C ALA A 437 -28.96 14.09 13.62
N PHE A 438 -28.86 13.27 14.69
CA PHE A 438 -27.62 13.08 15.45
C PHE A 438 -26.51 12.47 14.59
N HIS A 439 -26.81 11.41 13.83
CA HIS A 439 -25.84 10.82 12.89
C HIS A 439 -25.48 11.75 11.72
N ALA A 440 -26.44 12.52 11.21
CA ALA A 440 -26.16 13.54 10.20
C ALA A 440 -25.24 14.63 10.77
N LYS A 441 -25.47 15.06 12.02
CA LYS A 441 -24.61 16.01 12.73
C LYS A 441 -23.21 15.44 12.97
N GLU A 442 -23.09 14.21 13.46
CA GLU A 442 -21.80 13.53 13.64
C GLU A 442 -21.03 13.42 12.32
N LYS A 443 -21.70 13.06 11.22
CA LYS A 443 -21.10 13.07 9.88
C LYS A 443 -20.71 14.46 9.42
N LEU A 444 -21.53 15.48 9.66
CA LEU A 444 -21.21 16.88 9.36
C LEU A 444 -20.04 17.38 10.21
N GLU A 445 -19.92 16.97 11.47
CA GLU A 445 -18.81 17.31 12.37
C GLU A 445 -17.51 16.62 11.91
N ILE A 446 -17.58 15.35 11.51
CA ILE A 446 -16.46 14.63 10.87
C ILE A 446 -16.07 15.31 9.54
N LEU A 447 -17.05 15.69 8.71
CA LEU A 447 -16.80 16.44 7.45
C LEU A 447 -16.23 17.83 7.74
N SER A 448 -16.67 18.49 8.82
CA SER A 448 -16.17 19.78 9.29
C SER A 448 -14.73 19.69 9.77
N GLU A 449 -14.39 18.66 10.53
CA GLU A 449 -13.02 18.38 10.98
C GLU A 449 -12.12 18.04 9.80
N GLN A 450 -12.63 17.32 8.79
CA GLN A 450 -11.93 17.07 7.52
C GLN A 450 -11.72 18.37 6.71
N LEU A 451 -12.72 19.25 6.65
CA LEU A 451 -12.64 20.54 5.94
C LEU A 451 -11.74 21.56 6.65
N HIS A 452 -11.83 21.70 7.97
CA HIS A 452 -11.01 22.61 8.77
C HIS A 452 -9.59 22.07 9.01
N GLY A 453 -9.41 20.75 8.97
CA GLY A 453 -8.12 20.07 8.96
C GLY A 453 -7.58 19.85 7.55
N LYS A 454 -7.33 20.92 6.78
CA LYS A 454 -6.63 20.93 5.46
C LYS A 454 -6.47 19.55 4.79
N GLY A 455 -7.57 18.97 4.31
CA GLY A 455 -7.48 17.84 3.38
C GLY A 455 -8.77 17.07 3.18
N ILE A 456 -8.82 16.43 2.00
CA ILE A 456 -9.81 15.42 1.57
C ILE A 456 -11.07 16.09 0.98
N GLY A 457 -11.52 15.81 -0.24
CA GLY A 457 -11.58 14.55 -0.98
C GLY A 457 -13.07 14.35 -1.26
N THR A 458 -13.48 14.51 -2.51
CA THR A 458 -14.88 14.64 -2.89
C THR A 458 -15.62 13.30 -2.83
N ILE A 459 -16.76 13.29 -2.14
CA ILE A 459 -17.73 12.20 -2.11
C ILE A 459 -18.45 12.12 -3.47
N GLY A 460 -18.41 10.95 -4.12
CA GLY A 460 -19.24 10.63 -5.28
C GLY A 460 -18.60 11.00 -6.63
N GLY A 461 -18.12 9.99 -7.36
CA GLY A 461 -17.38 10.11 -8.63
C GLY A 461 -18.17 10.65 -9.83
N GLN A 462 -18.81 11.81 -9.74
CA GLN A 462 -19.44 12.51 -10.87
C GLN A 462 -19.08 14.01 -10.99
N GLY A 463 -18.30 14.59 -10.07
CA GLY A 463 -17.86 15.99 -10.13
C GLY A 463 -16.55 16.20 -10.89
N LEU A 464 -16.47 15.78 -12.16
CA LEU A 464 -15.33 16.16 -13.00
C LEU A 464 -15.60 17.57 -13.55
N TYR A 465 -14.70 18.52 -13.28
CA TYR A 465 -14.59 19.92 -13.78
C TYR A 465 -15.01 21.09 -12.88
N MET A 466 -15.14 20.95 -11.56
CA MET A 466 -15.28 22.13 -10.67
C MET A 466 -14.12 22.18 -9.68
N ASP A 467 -13.49 23.35 -9.55
CA ASP A 467 -12.48 23.58 -8.51
C ASP A 467 -13.13 23.50 -7.13
N GLN A 468 -12.37 23.17 -6.07
CA GLN A 468 -12.89 23.02 -4.71
C GLN A 468 -13.65 24.27 -4.25
N ALA A 469 -13.20 25.45 -4.69
CA ALA A 469 -13.90 26.71 -4.45
C ALA A 469 -15.27 26.79 -5.14
N GLU A 470 -15.39 26.30 -6.37
CA GLU A 470 -16.65 26.29 -7.13
C GLU A 470 -17.65 25.25 -6.59
N LEU A 471 -17.16 24.09 -6.12
CA LEU A 471 -18.01 23.10 -5.44
C LEU A 471 -18.55 23.66 -4.12
N LEU A 472 -17.71 24.34 -3.33
CA LEU A 472 -18.13 24.97 -2.08
C LEU A 472 -19.09 26.14 -2.33
N GLU A 473 -18.85 26.95 -3.37
CA GLU A 473 -19.76 28.01 -3.80
C GLU A 473 -21.12 27.45 -4.25
N SER A 474 -21.13 26.36 -5.02
CA SER A 474 -22.37 25.71 -5.46
C SER A 474 -23.13 25.02 -4.30
N LEU A 475 -22.41 24.40 -3.36
CA LEU A 475 -23.01 23.80 -2.17
C LEU A 475 -23.60 24.87 -1.24
N ALA A 476 -22.91 26.01 -1.10
CA ALA A 476 -23.38 27.17 -0.36
C ALA A 476 -24.63 27.80 -0.98
N GLU A 477 -24.64 27.97 -2.30
CA GLU A 477 -25.79 28.51 -3.04
C GLU A 477 -27.00 27.59 -2.87
N ALA A 478 -26.84 26.29 -3.07
CA ALA A 478 -27.88 25.30 -2.83
C ALA A 478 -28.36 25.29 -1.37
N ALA A 479 -27.45 25.45 -0.40
CA ALA A 479 -27.81 25.53 1.01
C ALA A 479 -28.65 26.76 1.34
N GLN A 480 -28.27 27.92 0.79
CA GLN A 480 -28.98 29.18 0.97
C GLN A 480 -30.35 29.19 0.27
N GLU A 481 -30.45 28.60 -0.92
CA GLU A 481 -31.72 28.45 -1.65
C GLU A 481 -32.70 27.52 -0.93
N LEU A 482 -32.23 26.45 -0.27
CA LEU A 482 -33.06 25.54 0.52
C LEU A 482 -33.52 26.16 1.86
N MET A 483 -32.76 27.09 2.44
CA MET A 483 -33.13 27.75 3.70
C MET A 483 -34.36 28.66 3.55
N GLN A 484 -34.57 29.25 2.37
CA GLN A 484 -35.69 30.16 2.08
C GLN A 484 -37.07 29.48 2.16
N PRO A 485 -37.34 28.39 1.42
CA PRO A 485 -38.61 27.66 1.53
C PRO A 485 -38.78 27.01 2.91
N LEU A 486 -37.71 26.53 3.54
CA LEU A 486 -37.78 25.97 4.90
C LEU A 486 -38.24 27.02 5.93
N THR A 487 -37.72 28.25 5.83
CA THR A 487 -38.14 29.36 6.70
C THR A 487 -39.61 29.72 6.47
N ALA A 488 -40.08 29.71 5.22
CA ALA A 488 -41.48 29.95 4.89
C ALA A 488 -42.41 28.84 5.43
N ILE A 489 -41.95 27.57 5.39
CA ILE A 489 -42.68 26.42 5.95
C ILE A 489 -42.77 26.55 7.48
N ASN A 490 -41.66 26.83 8.17
CA ASN A 490 -41.67 26.99 9.63
C ASN A 490 -42.55 28.18 10.05
N ALA A 491 -42.48 29.31 9.35
CA ALA A 491 -43.35 30.46 9.63
C ALA A 491 -44.83 30.11 9.42
N SER A 492 -45.15 29.33 8.40
CA SER A 492 -46.52 28.87 8.14
C SER A 492 -47.01 27.90 9.22
N LEU A 493 -46.16 26.96 9.67
CA LEU A 493 -46.45 26.05 10.77
C LEU A 493 -46.62 26.79 12.10
N GLU A 494 -45.77 27.77 12.39
CA GLU A 494 -45.87 28.61 13.58
C GLU A 494 -47.16 29.44 13.57
N MET A 495 -47.55 30.00 12.42
CA MET A 495 -48.82 30.70 12.27
C MET A 495 -50.03 29.79 12.50
N MET A 496 -49.95 28.53 12.06
CA MET A 496 -50.97 27.52 12.36
C MET A 496 -50.98 27.18 13.85
N LEU A 497 -49.83 26.91 14.46
CA LEU A 497 -49.71 26.58 15.89
C LEU A 497 -50.17 27.71 16.82
N GLN A 498 -50.00 28.98 16.42
CA GLN A 498 -50.50 30.15 17.16
C GLN A 498 -52.00 30.43 16.97
N GLY A 499 -52.70 29.58 16.20
CA GLY A 499 -54.17 29.63 16.04
C GLY A 499 -54.66 30.70 15.06
N TYR A 500 -53.78 31.30 14.25
CA TYR A 500 -54.19 32.33 13.27
C TYR A 500 -55.02 31.78 12.10
N VAL A 501 -55.06 30.46 11.92
CA VAL A 501 -55.77 29.75 10.84
C VAL A 501 -57.04 29.04 11.35
N GLY A 502 -57.32 29.09 12.66
CA GLY A 502 -58.48 28.44 13.29
C GLY A 502 -58.07 27.54 14.47
N GLU A 503 -59.06 26.90 15.10
CA GLU A 503 -58.84 25.93 16.17
C GLU A 503 -58.49 24.56 15.56
N PHE A 504 -57.43 23.93 16.08
CA PHE A 504 -56.98 22.60 15.68
C PHE A 504 -57.41 21.58 16.73
N SER A 505 -57.63 20.32 16.32
CA SER A 505 -57.73 19.22 17.29
C SER A 505 -56.37 18.96 17.94
N GLU A 506 -56.37 18.35 19.12
CA GLU A 506 -55.14 18.00 19.87
C GLU A 506 -54.19 17.15 19.00
N GLU A 507 -54.73 16.20 18.24
CA GLU A 507 -53.96 15.35 17.32
C GLU A 507 -53.37 16.11 16.12
N GLN A 508 -54.10 17.10 15.58
CA GLN A 508 -53.57 17.98 14.53
C GLN A 508 -52.47 18.89 15.08
N GLN A 509 -52.58 19.30 16.35
CA GLN A 509 -51.58 20.11 17.01
C GLN A 509 -50.29 19.32 17.26
N ASP A 510 -50.39 18.05 17.63
CA ASP A 510 -49.22 17.15 17.77
C ASP A 510 -48.49 16.94 16.44
N LEU A 511 -49.22 16.74 15.34
CA LEU A 511 -48.64 16.65 13.99
C LEU A 511 -47.97 17.94 13.53
N LEU A 512 -48.59 19.09 13.80
CA LEU A 512 -48.01 20.41 13.49
C LEU A 512 -46.75 20.67 14.32
N ASN A 513 -46.73 20.26 15.60
CA ASN A 513 -45.55 20.34 16.46
C ASN A 513 -44.42 19.45 15.93
N LEU A 514 -44.71 18.22 15.50
CA LEU A 514 -43.72 17.32 14.89
C LEU A 514 -43.13 17.92 13.60
N ALA A 515 -43.98 18.47 12.73
CA ALA A 515 -43.54 19.14 11.51
C ALA A 515 -42.69 20.38 11.81
N SER A 516 -43.07 21.16 12.82
CA SER A 516 -42.32 22.35 13.27
C SER A 516 -40.96 21.98 13.85
N ASN A 517 -40.89 20.95 14.68
CA ASN A 517 -39.64 20.45 15.27
C ASN A 517 -38.70 19.88 14.19
N SER A 518 -39.25 19.09 13.26
CA SER A 518 -38.51 18.58 12.09
C SER A 518 -37.95 19.71 11.23
N GLY A 519 -38.75 20.77 11.04
CA GLY A 519 -38.33 21.99 10.33
C GLY A 519 -37.22 22.76 11.03
N GLU A 520 -37.24 22.87 12.36
CA GLU A 520 -36.14 23.49 13.11
C GLU A 520 -34.86 22.61 13.12
N HIS A 521 -34.98 21.29 13.16
CA HIS A 521 -33.84 20.38 13.01
C HIS A 521 -33.18 20.48 11.62
N LEU A 522 -33.97 20.51 10.55
CA LEU A 522 -33.46 20.78 9.21
C LEU A 522 -32.77 22.14 9.12
N LYS A 523 -33.35 23.17 9.74
CA LYS A 523 -32.77 24.53 9.77
C LYS A 523 -31.43 24.55 10.50
N PHE A 524 -31.31 23.80 11.59
CA PHE A 524 -30.07 23.63 12.33
C PHE A 524 -29.01 22.92 11.47
N LEU A 525 -29.32 21.77 10.88
CA LEU A 525 -28.40 21.02 10.01
C LEU A 525 -27.95 21.86 8.80
N MET A 526 -28.85 22.65 8.23
CA MET A 526 -28.53 23.56 7.12
C MET A 526 -27.61 24.72 7.55
N ARG A 527 -27.79 25.27 8.76
CA ARG A 527 -26.86 26.27 9.31
C ARG A 527 -25.48 25.68 9.56
N GLU A 528 -25.42 24.50 10.17
CA GLU A 528 -24.15 23.78 10.37
C GLU A 528 -23.47 23.53 9.02
N MET A 529 -24.21 23.10 8.00
CA MET A 529 -23.65 22.91 6.65
C MET A 529 -23.10 24.22 6.06
N ILE A 530 -23.76 25.37 6.28
CA ILE A 530 -23.29 26.70 5.84
C ILE A 530 -22.03 27.13 6.60
N ASP A 531 -22.00 26.89 7.92
CA ASP A 531 -20.85 27.21 8.78
C ASP A 531 -19.64 26.34 8.41
N ILE A 532 -19.85 25.07 8.10
CA ILE A 532 -18.84 24.12 7.61
C ILE A 532 -18.25 24.55 6.26
N VAL A 533 -19.09 25.07 5.38
CA VAL A 533 -18.68 25.59 4.05
C VAL A 533 -17.98 26.95 4.16
N GLY A 534 -18.02 27.60 5.33
CA GLY A 534 -17.30 28.85 5.60
C GLY A 534 -17.91 30.09 4.95
N CYS A 535 -19.19 30.06 4.62
CA CYS A 535 -19.85 31.23 4.04
C CYS A 535 -19.92 32.37 5.06
N PRO A 536 -19.59 33.61 4.66
CA PRO A 536 -19.86 34.76 5.51
C PRO A 536 -21.37 34.85 5.69
N VAL A 537 -21.84 34.70 6.94
CA VAL A 537 -23.22 35.00 7.31
C VAL A 537 -23.53 36.37 6.72
N ASN A 538 -24.50 36.41 5.80
CA ASN A 538 -24.89 37.63 5.12
C ASN A 538 -25.33 38.62 6.20
N LYS A 539 -24.40 39.45 6.67
CA LYS A 539 -24.69 40.55 7.58
C LYS A 539 -25.56 41.44 6.74
N GLY A 540 -26.87 41.38 7.01
CA GLY A 540 -27.88 42.10 6.26
C GLY A 540 -27.45 43.54 6.00
N VAL A 541 -27.99 44.08 4.90
CA VAL A 541 -27.86 45.47 4.47
C VAL A 541 -27.57 46.38 5.66
N ASP A 542 -26.39 47.00 5.63
CA ASP A 542 -25.91 48.06 6.53
C ASP A 542 -27.10 48.91 7.02
N ASP A 543 -27.21 49.20 8.33
CA ASP A 543 -28.25 50.01 9.01
C ASP A 543 -28.36 51.47 8.48
N ARG A 544 -27.86 51.72 7.27
CA ARG A 544 -27.88 52.95 6.51
C ARG A 544 -28.91 52.95 5.37
N PHE A 545 -29.76 51.94 5.27
CA PHE A 545 -30.95 51.95 4.41
C PHE A 545 -32.25 51.68 5.18
#